data_AF-A0A7J2R031-F1
#
_entry.id   AF-A0A7J2R031-F1
#
_cell.length_a   1.000
_cell.length_b   1.000
_cell.length_c   1.000
_cell.angle_alpha   90.00
_cell.angle_beta   90.00
_cell.angle_gamma   90.00
#
_symmetry.space_group_name_H-M   'P 1'
#
loop_
_entity.id
_entity.type
_entity.pdbx_description
1 polymer ?
#
loop_
_entity_poly.entity_id
_entity_poly.type
_entity_poly.pdbx_seq_one_letter_code
_entity_poly.pdbx_strand_id
1 'polypeptide(L)' 'MRILIIGNIGSGKTTLGKKIREIIGYKFVQIDEIREQYLKNAVSEEYFCLYYFLKTIEQNKNIIV' A
#
# COMPACT_ATOMS: atom_id res chain seq x y z
N MET A 1 7.87 6.10 -11.16
CA MET A 1 8.80 5.83 -10.04
C MET A 1 8.05 5.16 -8.90
N ARG A 2 8.63 4.14 -8.26
CA ARG A 2 8.01 3.42 -7.14
C ARG A 2 8.84 3.62 -5.87
N ILE A 3 8.20 3.99 -4.78
CA ILE A 3 8.84 4.18 -3.47
C ILE A 3 8.26 3.15 -2.52
N LEU A 4 9.11 2.41 -1.81
CA LEU A 4 8.71 1.47 -0.76
C LEU A 4 9.24 1.97 0.58
N ILE A 5 8.35 2.16 1.55
CA ILE A 5 8.68 2.61 2.91
C ILE A 5 8.62 1.39 3.85
N ILE A 6 9.78 0.95 4.32
CA ILE A 6 9.90 -0.14 5.30
C ILE A 6 10.38 0.40 6.66
N GLY A 7 10.09 -0.36 7.71
CA GLY A 7 10.44 0.00 9.08
C GLY A 7 9.50 -0.63 10.12
N ASN A 8 9.90 -0.60 11.38
CA ASN A 8 9.14 -1.20 12.47
C ASN A 8 7.76 -0.55 12.68
N ILE A 9 6.85 -1.25 13.36
CA ILE A 9 5.57 -0.67 13.79
C ILE A 9 5.86 0.59 14.62
N GLY A 10 5.09 1.66 14.40
CA GLY A 10 5.27 2.93 15.09
C GLY A 10 6.38 3.84 14.54
N SER A 11 7.15 3.42 13.52
CA SER A 11 8.25 4.25 12.95
C SER A 11 7.78 5.43 12.07
N GLY A 12 6.47 5.69 11.99
CA GLY A 12 5.92 6.82 11.22
C GLY A 12 5.79 6.60 9.71
N LYS A 13 5.88 5.36 9.21
CA LYS A 13 5.78 5.03 7.75
C LYS A 13 4.54 5.63 7.09
N THR A 14 3.37 5.40 7.65
CA THR A 14 2.10 5.92 7.15
C THR A 14 2.08 7.45 7.14
N THR A 15 2.58 8.07 8.21
CA THR A 15 2.68 9.54 8.31
C THR A 15 3.60 10.11 7.24
N LEU A 16 4.76 9.48 7.03
CA LEU A 16 5.72 9.88 6.01
C LEU A 16 5.15 9.69 4.60
N GLY A 17 4.56 8.54 4.30
CA GLY A 17 3.96 8.25 2.99
C GLY A 17 2.85 9.22 2.60
N LYS A 18 1.99 9.60 3.55
CA LYS A 18 0.96 10.64 3.36
C LYS A 18 1.58 12.01 3.04
N LYS A 19 2.60 12.44 3.81
CA LYS A 19 3.30 13.70 3.55
C LYS A 19 4.01 13.71 2.19
N ILE A 20 4.69 12.62 1.83
CA ILE A 20 5.32 12.52 0.51
C ILE A 20 4.25 12.62 -0.58
N ARG A 21 3.13 11.90 -0.44
CA ARG A 21 1.98 12.02 -1.36
C ARG A 21 1.51 13.47 -1.51
N GLU A 22 1.39 14.23 -0.42
CA GLU A 22 0.97 15.64 -0.47
C GLU A 22 1.97 16.52 -1.23
N ILE A 23 3.27 16.23 -1.11
CA ILE A 23 4.34 17.01 -1.75
C ILE A 23 4.49 16.71 -3.25
N ILE A 24 4.50 15.42 -3.64
CA ILE A 24 4.80 15.00 -5.02
C ILE A 24 3.58 14.50 -5.80
N GLY A 25 2.41 14.40 -5.17
CA GLY A 25 1.15 13.99 -5.81
C GLY A 25 1.08 12.50 -6.19
N TYR A 26 1.93 11.65 -5.64
CA TYR A 26 1.95 10.22 -5.96
C TYR A 26 0.82 9.48 -5.25
N LYS A 27 0.34 8.39 -5.85
CA LYS A 27 -0.63 7.52 -5.17
C LYS A 27 0.05 6.88 -3.96
N PHE A 28 -0.59 6.94 -2.80
CA PHE A 28 -0.15 6.22 -1.60
C PHE A 28 -1.05 5.01 -1.39
N VAL A 29 -0.47 3.84 -1.19
CA VAL A 29 -1.20 2.57 -1.00
C VAL A 29 -0.60 1.82 0.18
N GLN A 30 -1.44 1.38 1.09
CA GLN A 30 -1.03 0.54 2.22
C GLN A 30 -1.59 -0.87 2.03
N ILE A 31 -0.79 -1.90 2.34
CA ILE A 31 -1.27 -3.28 2.26
C ILE A 31 -2.41 -3.56 3.26
N ASP A 32 -2.38 -2.90 4.41
CA ASP A 32 -3.40 -3.04 5.45
C ASP A 32 -4.77 -2.54 4.95
N GLU A 33 -4.83 -1.45 4.17
CA GLU A 33 -6.08 -0.95 3.56
C GLU A 33 -6.67 -1.96 2.55
N ILE A 34 -5.83 -2.71 1.85
CA ILE A 34 -6.29 -3.76 0.93
C ILE A 34 -6.78 -4.98 1.71
N ARG A 35 -6.10 -5.35 2.80
CA ARG A 35 -6.55 -6.44 3.66
C ARG A 35 -7.89 -6.10 4.30
N GLU A 36 -8.10 -4.89 4.80
CA GLU A 36 -9.40 -4.44 5.30
C GLU A 36 -10.53 -4.59 4.26
N GLN A 37 -10.23 -4.43 2.98
CA GLN A 37 -11.22 -4.54 1.89
C GLN A 37 -11.51 -5.97 1.45
N TYR A 38 -10.49 -6.83 1.41
CA TYR A 38 -10.58 -8.13 0.74
C TYR A 38 -10.39 -9.33 1.67
N LEU A 39 -9.85 -9.16 2.87
CA LEU A 39 -9.67 -10.21 3.87
C LEU A 39 -10.97 -10.42 4.66
N LYS A 40 -11.92 -11.17 4.10
CA LYS A 40 -13.19 -11.57 4.74
C LYS A 40 -13.02 -12.85 5.58
N ASN A 41 -11.95 -12.90 6.37
CA ASN A 41 -11.63 -13.97 7.33
C ASN A 41 -11.29 -15.36 6.75
N ALA A 42 -10.95 -15.48 5.46
CA ALA A 42 -10.42 -16.73 4.91
C ALA A 42 -8.95 -16.59 4.47
N VAL A 43 -8.13 -17.60 4.77
CA VAL A 43 -6.71 -17.63 4.35
C VAL A 43 -6.56 -17.57 2.82
N SER A 44 -7.52 -18.13 2.08
CA SER A 44 -7.58 -18.02 0.62
C SER A 44 -7.66 -16.58 0.12
N GLU A 45 -8.13 -15.65 0.95
CA GLU A 45 -8.30 -14.24 0.60
C GLU A 45 -7.02 -13.43 0.73
N GLU A 46 -5.98 -13.93 1.39
CA GLU A 46 -4.65 -13.32 1.36
C GLU A 46 -4.09 -13.28 -0.07
N TYR A 47 -4.31 -14.33 -0.87
CA TYR A 47 -3.93 -14.33 -2.29
C TYR A 47 -4.68 -13.28 -3.10
N PHE A 48 -5.96 -13.04 -2.77
CA PHE A 48 -6.74 -11.98 -3.38
C PHE A 48 -6.20 -10.60 -2.97
N CYS A 49 -5.88 -10.40 -1.69
CA CYS A 49 -5.27 -9.16 -1.20
C CYS A 49 -3.95 -8.88 -1.92
N LEU A 50 -3.07 -9.88 -2.03
CA LEU A 50 -1.82 -9.78 -2.75
C LEU A 50 -2.02 -9.43 -4.23
N TYR A 51 -2.97 -10.10 -4.91
CA TYR A 51 -3.30 -9.80 -6.30
C TYR A 51 -3.74 -8.34 -6.48
N TYR A 52 -4.68 -7.86 -5.66
CA TYR A 52 -5.16 -6.47 -5.77
C TYR A 52 -4.09 -5.44 -5.42
N PHE A 53 -3.20 -5.76 -4.49
CA PHE A 53 -2.05 -4.92 -4.15
C PHE A 53 -1.07 -4.80 -5.32
N LEU A 54 -0.63 -5.92 -5.88
CA LEU A 54 0.28 -5.93 -7.03
C LEU A 54 -0.35 -5.26 -8.25
N LYS A 55 -1.61 -5.58 -8.56
CA LYS A 55 -2.37 -4.93 -9.64
C LYS A 55 -2.41 -3.42 -9.48
N THR A 56 -2.62 -2.94 -8.25
CA THR A 56 -2.63 -1.50 -7.96
C THR A 56 -1.26 -0.87 -8.21
N ILE A 57 -0.17 -1.54 -7.82
CA ILE A 57 1.21 -1.07 -8.05
C ILE A 57 1.56 -1.08 -9.54
N GLU A 58 1.09 -2.07 -10.30
CA GLU A 58 1.34 -2.18 -11.74
C GLU A 58 0.61 -1.12 -12.56
N GLN A 59 -0.65 -0.83 -12.22
CA GLN A 59 -1.47 0.16 -12.92
C GLN A 59 -1.02 1.62 -12.66
N ASN A 60 -0.20 1.85 -11.64
CA ASN A 60 0.23 3.19 -11.24
C ASN A 60 1.74 3.36 -11.45
N LYS A 61 2.12 4.16 -12.46
CA LYS A 61 3.55 4.46 -12.74
C LYS A 61 4.24 5.17 -11.58
N ASN A 62 3.51 5.99 -10.82
CA ASN A 62 4.01 6.81 -9.71
C ASN A 62 3.26 6.47 -8.42
N ILE A 63 3.89 5.70 -7.54
CA ILE A 63 3.25 5.13 -6.35
C ILE A 63 4.22 5.04 -5.18
N ILE A 64 3.68 5.22 -3.98
CA ILE A 64 4.32 5.06 -2.68
C ILE A 64 3.60 3.92 -1.97
N VAL A 65 4.38 2.98 -1.46
CA VAL A 65 3.94 1.77 -0.77
C VAL A 65 4.51 1.77 0.64
#